data_AF-A0A0C3DGL6-F1
#
_entry.id   AF-A0A0C3DGL6-F1
#
_cell.length_a   1.000
_cell.length_b   1.000
_cell.length_c   1.000
_cell.angle_alpha   90.00
_cell.angle_beta   90.00
_cell.angle_gamma   90.00
#
_symmetry.space_group_name_H-M   'P 1'
#
loop_
_entity.id
_entity.type
_entity.pdbx_description
1 polymer ?
#
loop_
_entity_poly.entity_id
_entity_poly.type
_entity_poly.pdbx_seq_one_letter_code
_entity_poly.pdbx_strand_id
1 'polypeptide(L)'
;MAGRRTTLINGILDEGYNDLENILTQLVNKTALSPQQIMDGWHKSKGQVISGVNHWNLYAKYLAKHKDQEWQRLGLFADLYTKFKEENNEAWQEILKLHDLLENSEASPQTITHRIQSFSRIKWRLINLVEGAAAKHGFEAVLVMCGKVVNEDVSLGFTHTTAGVKKFFETWCRSNEHAMIGHLKAHV
;
A
#
# COMPACT_ATOMS: atom_id res chain seq x y z
N MET A 1 -8.45 -1.08 31.75
CA MET A 1 -7.95 -2.16 32.62
C MET A 1 -8.22 -3.49 31.94
N ALA A 2 -7.20 -4.13 31.35
CA ALA A 2 -7.35 -5.42 30.71
C ALA A 2 -7.20 -6.52 31.77
N GLY A 3 -8.27 -7.30 32.00
CA GLY A 3 -8.27 -8.41 32.94
C GLY A 3 -7.23 -9.47 32.57
N ARG A 4 -6.43 -9.90 33.54
CA ARG A 4 -5.37 -10.90 33.40
C ARG A 4 -6.00 -12.26 33.03
N ARG A 5 -5.54 -12.91 31.96
CA ARG A 5 -5.99 -14.26 31.56
C ARG A 5 -5.72 -15.25 32.70
N THR A 6 -6.73 -16.00 33.09
CA THR A 6 -6.68 -17.02 34.15
C THR A 6 -5.97 -18.29 33.66
N THR A 7 -5.29 -19.02 34.55
CA THR A 7 -4.57 -20.27 34.22
C THR A 7 -5.44 -21.31 33.52
N LEU A 8 -6.72 -21.35 33.87
CA LEU A 8 -7.72 -22.22 33.22
C LEU A 8 -7.96 -21.87 31.75
N ILE A 9 -7.96 -20.58 31.40
CA ILE A 9 -8.10 -20.12 30.01
C ILE A 9 -6.87 -20.51 29.20
N ASN A 10 -5.68 -20.42 29.79
CA ASN A 10 -4.45 -20.83 29.10
C ASN A 10 -4.44 -22.34 28.83
N GLY A 11 -4.86 -23.17 29.79
CA GLY A 11 -4.95 -24.62 29.58
C GLY A 11 -5.89 -25.01 28.44
N ILE A 12 -7.06 -24.37 28.34
CA ILE A 12 -8.02 -24.60 27.24
C ILE A 12 -7.43 -24.15 25.89
N LEU A 13 -6.70 -23.02 25.88
CA LEU A 13 -6.06 -22.53 24.66
C LEU A 13 -4.92 -23.44 24.20
N ASP A 14 -4.11 -23.94 25.13
CA ASP A 14 -3.00 -24.84 24.81
C ASP A 14 -3.50 -26.16 24.22
N GLU A 15 -4.57 -26.73 24.77
CA GLU A 15 -5.24 -27.90 24.19
C GLU A 15 -5.75 -27.61 22.78
N GLY A 16 -6.46 -26.50 22.60
CA GLY A 16 -6.94 -26.07 21.28
C GLY A 16 -5.83 -25.79 20.26
N TYR A 17 -4.68 -25.26 20.70
CA TYR A 17 -3.53 -25.04 19.82
C TYR A 17 -2.89 -26.35 19.36
N ASN A 18 -2.78 -27.34 20.25
CA ASN A 18 -2.28 -28.67 19.89
C ASN A 18 -3.20 -29.36 18.86
N ASP A 19 -4.52 -29.23 19.02
CA ASP A 19 -5.49 -29.76 18.05
C ASP A 19 -5.34 -29.08 16.67
N LEU A 20 -5.18 -27.76 16.66
CA LEU A 20 -4.95 -27.01 15.42
C LEU A 20 -3.64 -27.40 14.75
N GLU A 21 -2.56 -27.57 15.51
CA GLU A 21 -1.25 -27.98 14.99
C GLU A 21 -1.31 -29.39 14.39
N ASN A 22 -2.03 -30.31 15.04
CA ASN A 22 -2.25 -31.66 14.52
C ASN A 22 -3.03 -31.63 13.19
N ILE A 23 -4.12 -30.86 13.11
CA ILE A 23 -4.91 -30.72 11.88
C ILE A 23 -4.06 -30.09 10.77
N LEU A 24 -3.29 -29.05 11.09
CA LEU A 24 -2.45 -28.35 10.12
C LEU A 24 -1.36 -29.28 9.57
N THR A 25 -0.72 -30.07 10.43
CA THR A 25 0.29 -31.06 10.04
C THR A 25 -0.29 -32.12 9.12
N GLN A 26 -1.51 -32.61 9.39
CA GLN A 26 -2.19 -33.56 8.51
C GLN A 26 -2.49 -32.96 7.14
N LEU A 27 -2.90 -31.69 7.08
CA LEU A 27 -3.18 -30.99 5.83
C LEU A 27 -1.91 -30.75 5.02
N VAL A 28 -0.81 -30.35 5.67
CA VAL A 28 0.51 -30.20 5.03
C VAL A 28 0.93 -31.53 4.38
N ASN A 29 0.84 -32.63 5.12
CA ASN A 29 1.24 -33.96 4.62
C ASN A 29 0.39 -34.44 3.45
N LYS A 30 -0.91 -34.11 3.42
CA LYS A 30 -1.84 -34.55 2.36
C LYS A 30 -1.83 -33.67 1.12
N THR A 31 -1.43 -32.40 1.24
CA THR A 31 -1.55 -31.41 0.15
C THR A 31 -0.21 -30.89 -0.37
N ALA A 32 0.89 -31.16 0.35
CA ALA A 32 2.21 -30.57 0.12
C ALA A 32 2.22 -29.03 0.12
N LEU A 33 1.17 -28.39 0.66
CA LEU A 33 1.09 -26.94 0.84
C LEU A 33 1.75 -26.52 2.14
N SER A 34 2.29 -25.31 2.19
CA SER A 34 2.82 -24.75 3.43
C SER A 34 1.69 -24.43 4.42
N PRO A 35 1.96 -24.45 5.75
CA PRO A 35 1.01 -24.05 6.77
C PRO A 35 0.32 -22.71 6.48
N GLN A 36 1.08 -21.73 5.98
CA GLN A 36 0.57 -20.40 5.64
C GLN A 36 -0.46 -20.45 4.50
N GLN A 37 -0.21 -21.23 3.44
CA GLN A 37 -1.14 -21.35 2.31
C GLN A 37 -2.46 -22.02 2.72
N ILE A 38 -2.38 -22.99 3.63
CA ILE A 38 -3.56 -23.67 4.19
C ILE A 38 -4.40 -22.70 5.03
N MET A 39 -3.74 -21.91 5.89
CA MET A 39 -4.42 -20.87 6.69
C MET A 39 -5.07 -19.80 5.80
N ASP A 40 -4.34 -19.30 4.79
CA ASP A 40 -4.88 -18.31 3.85
C ASP A 40 -6.08 -18.87 3.07
N GLY A 41 -6.04 -20.15 2.68
CA GLY A 41 -7.15 -20.86 2.03
C GLY A 41 -8.36 -21.04 2.95
N TRP A 42 -8.15 -21.41 4.21
CA TRP A 42 -9.21 -21.55 5.21
C TRP A 42 -9.92 -20.23 5.48
N HIS A 43 -9.16 -19.15 5.68
CA HIS A 43 -9.68 -17.80 5.86
C HIS A 43 -10.53 -17.37 4.66
N LYS A 44 -10.04 -17.57 3.43
CA LYS A 44 -10.81 -17.35 2.20
C LYS A 44 -12.10 -18.18 2.16
N SER A 45 -12.05 -19.45 2.57
CA SER A 45 -13.21 -20.36 2.56
C SER A 45 -14.33 -19.94 3.53
N LYS A 46 -13.99 -19.21 4.60
CA LYS A 46 -14.93 -18.74 5.62
C LYS A 46 -15.45 -17.32 5.35
N GLY A 47 -15.13 -16.74 4.19
CA GLY A 47 -15.44 -15.34 3.90
C GLY A 47 -14.67 -14.34 4.79
N GLN A 48 -13.82 -14.84 5.69
CA GLN A 48 -12.82 -14.07 6.40
C GLN A 48 -11.66 -13.84 5.45
N VAL A 49 -11.90 -13.05 4.41
CA VAL A 49 -10.81 -12.55 3.60
C VAL A 49 -9.95 -11.73 4.54
N ILE A 50 -8.80 -12.26 4.95
CA ILE A 50 -7.67 -11.45 5.37
C ILE A 50 -7.21 -10.73 4.10
N SER A 51 -8.04 -9.82 3.59
CA SER A 51 -7.61 -8.93 2.52
C SER A 51 -6.72 -7.93 3.25
N GLY A 52 -5.43 -8.00 2.96
CA GLY A 52 -4.35 -7.31 3.67
C GLY A 52 -4.38 -5.78 3.67
N VAL A 53 -5.55 -5.14 3.55
CA VAL A 53 -5.75 -3.71 3.75
C VAL A 53 -7.16 -3.49 4.32
N ASN A 54 -7.25 -3.18 5.61
CA ASN A 54 -8.48 -2.61 6.16
C ASN A 54 -8.57 -1.15 5.71
N HIS A 55 -9.33 -0.89 4.64
CA HIS A 55 -9.44 0.45 4.06
C HIS A 55 -10.04 1.48 5.03
N TRP A 56 -10.83 1.04 6.02
CA TRP A 56 -11.24 1.91 7.11
C TRP A 56 -10.05 2.39 7.95
N ASN A 57 -9.10 1.49 8.24
CA ASN A 57 -7.88 1.87 8.95
C ASN A 57 -7.01 2.81 8.11
N LEU A 58 -6.93 2.60 6.80
CA LEU A 58 -6.23 3.55 5.90
C LEU A 58 -6.91 4.91 5.87
N TYR A 59 -8.24 4.93 5.80
CA TYR A 59 -9.04 6.15 5.85
C TYR A 59 -8.87 6.87 7.18
N ALA A 60 -8.84 6.16 8.32
CA ALA A 60 -8.61 6.77 9.62
C ALA A 60 -7.24 7.47 9.71
N LYS A 61 -6.19 6.87 9.12
CA LYS A 61 -4.86 7.52 9.00
C LYS A 61 -4.90 8.75 8.08
N TYR A 62 -5.56 8.65 6.92
CA TYR A 62 -5.74 9.75 5.98
C TYR A 62 -6.45 10.95 6.64
N LEU A 63 -7.60 10.68 7.28
CA LEU A 63 -8.42 11.67 7.96
C LEU A 63 -7.68 12.36 9.11
N ALA A 64 -6.81 11.66 9.82
CA ALA A 64 -6.01 12.27 10.89
C ALA A 64 -5.11 13.41 10.38
N LYS A 65 -4.65 13.34 9.13
CA LYS A 65 -3.81 14.37 8.50
C LYS A 65 -4.59 15.41 7.69
N HIS A 66 -5.74 15.02 7.15
CA HIS A 66 -6.56 15.88 6.28
C HIS A 66 -7.76 16.46 7.04
N LYS A 67 -7.72 16.41 8.37
CA LYS A 67 -8.87 16.69 9.25
C LYS A 67 -9.49 18.07 8.98
N ASP A 68 -8.65 19.09 8.80
CA ASP A 68 -9.09 20.47 8.56
C ASP A 68 -9.69 20.67 7.16
N GLN A 69 -9.12 19.99 6.15
CA GLN A 69 -9.63 20.00 4.78
C GLN A 69 -10.96 19.26 4.67
N GLU A 70 -11.06 18.10 5.29
CA GLU A 70 -12.29 17.30 5.36
C GLU A 70 -13.37 18.01 6.20
N TRP A 71 -12.96 18.76 7.25
CA TRP A 71 -13.85 19.63 8.04
C TRP A 71 -14.47 20.74 7.21
N GLN A 72 -13.65 21.49 6.47
CA GLN A 72 -14.14 22.58 5.62
C GLN A 72 -15.00 22.07 4.46
N ARG A 73 -14.72 20.86 3.94
CA ARG A 73 -15.50 20.29 2.84
C ARG A 73 -16.88 19.79 3.27
N LEU A 74 -17.03 19.19 4.45
CA LEU A 74 -18.19 18.33 4.73
C LEU A 74 -19.06 18.73 5.93
N GLY A 75 -18.60 19.62 6.81
CA GLY A 75 -19.41 20.27 7.86
C GLY A 75 -19.98 19.38 8.99
N LEU A 76 -20.06 18.04 8.81
CA LEU A 76 -20.56 17.09 9.80
C LEU A 76 -19.79 15.76 9.76
N PHE A 77 -19.46 15.22 10.93
CA PHE A 77 -18.64 14.01 11.12
C PHE A 77 -19.31 12.69 10.71
N ALA A 78 -20.65 12.65 10.63
CA ALA A 78 -21.38 11.38 10.66
C ALA A 78 -21.17 10.49 9.41
N ASP A 79 -20.79 11.06 8.26
CA ASP A 79 -20.75 10.32 6.98
C ASP A 79 -19.49 10.59 6.14
N LEU A 80 -18.41 11.09 6.74
CA LEU A 80 -17.20 11.50 6.02
C LEU A 80 -16.63 10.38 5.14
N TYR A 81 -16.63 9.14 5.63
CA TYR A 81 -16.13 8.00 4.86
C TYR A 81 -17.05 7.58 3.72
N THR A 82 -18.37 7.70 3.90
CA THR A 82 -19.35 7.40 2.84
C THR A 82 -19.21 8.45 1.74
N LYS A 83 -19.15 9.73 2.10
CA LYS A 83 -18.93 10.82 1.14
C LYS A 83 -17.58 10.73 0.44
N PHE A 84 -16.52 10.38 1.16
CA PHE A 84 -15.20 10.14 0.55
C PHE A 84 -15.28 9.05 -0.53
N LYS A 85 -16.07 7.99 -0.32
CA LYS A 85 -16.29 6.97 -1.34
C LYS A 85 -17.11 7.50 -2.51
N GLU A 86 -18.18 8.23 -2.24
CA GLU A 86 -19.05 8.81 -3.28
C GLU A 86 -18.28 9.78 -4.19
N GLU A 87 -17.46 10.67 -3.64
CA GLU A 87 -16.68 11.63 -4.42
C GLU A 87 -15.59 10.97 -5.27
N ASN A 88 -15.01 9.87 -4.77
CA ASN A 88 -13.91 9.18 -5.42
C ASN A 88 -14.35 7.92 -6.19
N ASN A 89 -15.66 7.71 -6.33
CA ASN A 89 -16.30 6.63 -7.07
C ASN A 89 -15.63 5.27 -6.87
N GLU A 90 -15.04 4.68 -7.91
CA GLU A 90 -14.39 3.37 -7.84
C GLU A 90 -12.90 3.43 -7.45
N ALA A 91 -12.31 4.63 -7.37
CA ALA A 91 -10.88 4.86 -7.14
C ALA A 91 -10.54 5.11 -5.65
N TRP A 92 -11.54 5.21 -4.77
CA TRP A 92 -11.35 5.53 -3.35
C TRP A 92 -10.39 4.57 -2.63
N GLN A 93 -10.35 3.30 -3.02
CA GLN A 93 -9.47 2.30 -2.41
C GLN A 93 -8.02 2.52 -2.82
N GLU A 94 -7.80 2.79 -4.11
CA GLU A 94 -6.50 3.05 -4.71
C GLU A 94 -5.90 4.35 -4.15
N ILE A 95 -6.72 5.38 -3.93
CA ILE A 95 -6.30 6.64 -3.28
C ILE A 95 -5.80 6.38 -1.86
N LEU A 96 -6.53 5.62 -1.05
CA LEU A 96 -6.13 5.31 0.33
C LEU A 96 -4.86 4.47 0.39
N LYS A 97 -4.73 3.48 -0.52
CA LYS A 97 -3.51 2.67 -0.63
C LYS A 97 -2.31 3.51 -1.04
N LEU A 98 -2.48 4.44 -1.97
CA LEU A 98 -1.43 5.35 -2.43
C LEU A 98 -0.97 6.25 -1.28
N HIS A 99 -1.91 6.84 -0.54
CA HIS A 99 -1.60 7.68 0.60
C HIS A 99 -0.82 6.92 1.68
N ASP A 100 -1.28 5.73 2.10
CA ASP A 100 -0.56 4.92 3.10
C ASP A 100 0.82 4.45 2.60
N LEU A 101 0.98 4.19 1.29
CA LEU A 101 2.28 3.89 0.70
C LEU A 101 3.27 5.06 0.83
N LEU A 102 2.81 6.28 0.54
CA LEU A 102 3.63 7.49 0.65
C LEU A 102 4.02 7.77 2.10
N GLU A 103 3.08 7.63 3.02
CA GLU A 103 3.28 7.88 4.45
C GLU A 103 4.26 6.89 5.10
N ASN A 104 4.16 5.60 4.77
CA ASN A 104 5.06 4.59 5.31
C ASN A 104 6.43 4.56 4.60
N SER A 105 6.68 5.47 3.65
CA SER A 105 7.98 5.58 2.99
C SER A 105 9.03 6.33 3.82
N GLU A 106 8.62 7.10 4.83
CA GLU A 106 9.52 7.84 5.71
C GLU A 106 9.71 7.14 7.07
N ALA A 107 10.78 6.35 7.22
CA ALA A 107 11.36 6.06 8.54
C ALA A 107 12.79 5.47 8.47
N SER A 108 13.63 5.98 9.38
CA SER A 108 15.02 5.60 9.74
C SER A 108 16.14 6.11 8.82
N PRO A 109 17.34 6.46 9.36
CA PRO A 109 18.56 6.50 8.58
C PRO A 109 18.79 5.10 7.99
N GLN A 110 18.65 5.02 6.67
CA GLN A 110 18.81 3.81 5.90
C GLN A 110 20.17 3.84 5.22
N THR A 111 20.89 2.73 5.26
CA THR A 111 22.09 2.54 4.42
C THR A 111 21.73 2.68 2.94
N ILE A 112 22.69 3.05 2.09
CA ILE A 112 22.50 3.22 0.64
C ILE A 112 21.77 2.00 0.03
N THR A 113 22.17 0.77 0.40
CA THR A 113 21.54 -0.47 -0.06
C THR A 113 20.05 -0.54 0.30
N HIS A 114 19.69 -0.16 1.52
CA HIS A 114 18.30 -0.19 1.97
C HIS A 114 17.46 0.86 1.24
N ARG A 115 18.04 2.03 0.91
CA ARG A 115 17.36 3.05 0.10
C ARG A 115 17.13 2.60 -1.34
N ILE A 116 18.11 1.95 -1.97
CA ILE A 116 17.95 1.34 -3.30
C ILE A 116 16.81 0.30 -3.31
N GLN A 117 16.78 -0.57 -2.30
CA GLN A 117 15.74 -1.58 -2.16
C GLN A 117 14.36 -0.96 -1.91
N SER A 118 14.29 0.04 -1.03
CA SER A 118 13.05 0.75 -0.72
C SER A 118 12.52 1.52 -1.93
N PHE A 119 13.39 2.21 -2.66
CA PHE A 119 13.06 2.89 -3.90
C PHE A 119 12.51 1.90 -4.93
N SER A 120 13.19 0.77 -5.12
CA SER A 120 12.72 -0.27 -6.05
C SER A 120 11.36 -0.84 -5.66
N ARG A 121 11.13 -1.08 -4.36
CA ARG A 121 9.85 -1.56 -3.84
C ARG A 121 8.72 -0.55 -4.07
N ILE A 122 8.95 0.72 -3.79
CA ILE A 122 7.96 1.79 -3.98
C ILE A 122 7.69 1.97 -5.49
N LYS A 123 8.75 1.99 -6.31
CA LYS A 123 8.66 2.05 -7.77
C LYS A 123 7.72 0.98 -8.31
N TRP A 124 7.95 -0.30 -7.97
CA TRP A 124 7.11 -1.39 -8.45
C TRP A 124 5.66 -1.28 -7.99
N ARG A 125 5.43 -0.86 -6.73
CA ARG A 125 4.07 -0.66 -6.22
C ARG A 125 3.33 0.46 -6.95
N LEU A 126 4.01 1.58 -7.22
CA LEU A 126 3.43 2.71 -7.95
C LEU A 126 3.12 2.35 -9.40
N ILE A 127 4.03 1.68 -10.10
CA ILE A 127 3.78 1.19 -11.46
C ILE A 127 2.55 0.29 -11.49
N ASN A 128 2.49 -0.72 -10.62
CA ASN A 128 1.36 -1.65 -10.58
C ASN A 128 0.04 -0.95 -10.26
N LEU A 129 0.05 0.05 -9.38
CA LEU A 129 -1.13 0.82 -9.04
C LEU A 129 -1.59 1.66 -10.24
N VAL A 130 -0.67 2.37 -10.87
CA VAL A 130 -0.96 3.26 -12.00
C VAL A 130 -1.41 2.46 -13.22
N GLU A 131 -0.74 1.37 -13.57
CA GLU A 131 -1.14 0.48 -14.67
C GLU A 131 -2.48 -0.19 -14.40
N GLY A 132 -2.69 -0.69 -13.18
CA GLY A 132 -3.96 -1.32 -12.81
C GLY A 132 -5.13 -0.33 -12.89
N ALA A 133 -4.90 0.91 -12.48
CA ALA A 133 -5.93 1.92 -12.45
C ALA A 133 -6.14 2.56 -13.84
N ALA A 134 -5.11 2.63 -14.69
CA ALA A 134 -5.25 2.93 -16.12
C ALA A 134 -6.10 1.86 -16.85
N ALA A 135 -5.84 0.58 -16.59
CA ALA A 135 -6.61 -0.51 -17.18
C ALA A 135 -8.08 -0.53 -16.70
N LYS A 136 -8.32 -0.23 -15.42
CA LYS A 136 -9.64 -0.30 -14.79
C LYS A 136 -10.50 0.95 -15.05
N HIS A 137 -9.89 2.13 -15.08
CA HIS A 137 -10.60 3.41 -15.13
C HIS A 137 -10.30 4.23 -16.39
N GLY A 138 -9.40 3.76 -17.26
CA GLY A 138 -9.06 4.44 -18.51
C GLY A 138 -8.30 5.75 -18.34
N PHE A 139 -7.78 6.05 -17.14
CA PHE A 139 -6.95 7.24 -16.94
C PHE A 139 -5.50 6.98 -17.37
N GLU A 140 -4.84 8.03 -17.82
CA GLU A 140 -3.43 7.98 -18.19
C GLU A 140 -2.61 8.81 -17.20
N ALA A 141 -1.39 8.36 -16.90
CA ALA A 141 -0.54 8.98 -15.91
C ALA A 141 0.93 8.98 -16.32
N VAL A 142 1.62 9.97 -15.77
CA VAL A 142 3.04 10.19 -15.93
C VAL A 142 3.65 10.28 -14.54
N LEU A 143 4.66 9.47 -14.29
CA LEU A 143 5.33 9.36 -13.01
C LEU A 143 6.80 9.72 -13.16
N VAL A 144 7.29 10.56 -12.26
CA VAL A 144 8.71 10.87 -12.10
C VAL A 144 9.07 10.64 -10.64
N MET A 145 10.14 9.89 -10.38
CA MET A 145 10.63 9.58 -9.05
C MET A 145 12.14 9.86 -8.99
N CYS A 146 12.61 10.38 -7.86
CA CYS A 146 14.03 10.47 -7.56
C CYS A 146 14.30 10.15 -6.09
N GLY A 147 15.55 9.82 -5.78
CA GLY A 147 16.01 9.65 -4.40
C GLY A 147 15.96 10.96 -3.62
N LYS A 148 15.93 10.84 -2.29
CA LYS A 148 15.80 11.99 -1.37
C LYS A 148 17.15 12.66 -1.08
N VAL A 149 18.24 11.90 -1.12
CA VAL A 149 19.57 12.42 -0.72
C VAL A 149 20.38 12.72 -1.97
N VAL A 150 20.48 14.00 -2.33
CA VAL A 150 21.11 14.48 -3.58
C VAL A 150 22.48 13.85 -3.86
N ASN A 151 23.35 13.79 -2.85
CA ASN A 151 24.73 13.32 -3.03
C ASN A 151 24.89 11.80 -2.98
N GLU A 152 23.97 11.07 -2.31
CA GLU A 152 24.10 9.62 -2.09
C GLU A 152 23.18 8.79 -3.00
N ASP A 153 22.10 9.40 -3.50
CA ASP A 153 21.07 8.75 -4.30
C ASP A 153 21.12 9.19 -5.77
N VAL A 154 22.30 9.60 -6.26
CA VAL A 154 22.50 10.11 -7.64
C VAL A 154 21.98 9.11 -8.69
N SER A 155 22.10 7.81 -8.45
CA SER A 155 21.61 6.75 -9.34
C SER A 155 20.11 6.44 -9.18
N LEU A 156 19.43 6.99 -8.17
CA LEU A 156 18.01 6.79 -7.94
C LEU A 156 17.19 7.85 -8.70
N GLY A 157 16.85 7.51 -9.93
CA GLY A 157 15.94 8.27 -10.78
C GLY A 157 15.13 7.32 -11.63
N PHE A 158 13.85 7.62 -11.82
CA PHE A 158 12.96 6.79 -12.60
C PHE A 158 11.80 7.59 -13.19
N THR A 159 11.41 7.26 -14.41
CA THR A 159 10.22 7.77 -15.07
C THR A 159 9.36 6.62 -15.54
N HIS A 160 8.04 6.81 -15.52
CA HIS A 160 7.08 5.87 -16.08
C HIS A 160 5.95 6.62 -16.74
N THR A 161 5.45 6.08 -17.85
CA THR A 161 4.27 6.59 -18.55
C THR A 161 3.36 5.42 -18.88
N THR A 162 2.06 5.62 -18.69
CA THR A 162 1.06 4.64 -19.13
C THR A 162 0.91 4.67 -20.66
N ALA A 163 0.26 3.65 -21.22
CA ALA A 163 0.29 3.37 -22.65
C ALA A 163 -0.20 4.52 -23.55
N GLY A 164 -1.17 5.31 -23.10
CA GLY A 164 -1.73 6.43 -23.85
C GLY A 164 -0.88 7.70 -23.84
N VAL A 165 0.15 7.78 -23.00
CA VAL A 165 0.97 9.00 -22.80
C VAL A 165 2.48 8.76 -22.92
N LYS A 166 2.91 7.74 -23.68
CA LYS A 166 4.34 7.37 -23.82
C LYS A 166 5.29 8.49 -24.22
N LYS A 167 4.83 9.45 -25.04
CA LYS A 167 5.65 10.59 -25.51
C LYS A 167 5.38 11.89 -24.75
N PHE A 168 4.81 11.81 -23.55
CA PHE A 168 4.34 12.98 -22.84
C PHE A 168 5.46 14.01 -22.59
N PHE A 169 6.61 13.56 -22.09
CA PHE A 169 7.73 14.47 -21.79
C PHE A 169 8.24 15.20 -23.03
N GLU A 170 8.37 14.50 -24.15
CA GLU A 170 8.84 15.08 -25.40
C GLU A 170 7.82 16.05 -26.00
N THR A 171 6.54 15.66 -25.96
CA THR A 171 5.46 16.38 -26.65
C THR A 171 5.02 17.61 -25.87
N TRP A 172 4.85 17.48 -24.55
CA TRP A 172 4.26 18.50 -23.70
C TRP A 172 5.30 19.25 -22.87
N CYS A 173 6.29 18.55 -22.32
CA CYS A 173 7.35 19.18 -21.54
C CYS A 173 8.52 19.67 -22.40
N ARG A 174 8.57 19.27 -23.69
CA ARG A 174 9.69 19.53 -24.61
C ARG A 174 11.04 19.11 -24.00
N SER A 175 11.00 18.03 -23.23
CA SER A 175 12.11 17.57 -22.41
C SER A 175 12.21 16.05 -22.49
N ASN A 176 13.37 15.50 -22.14
CA ASN A 176 13.57 14.05 -22.09
C ASN A 176 13.47 13.55 -20.64
N GLU A 177 13.32 12.24 -20.47
CA GLU A 177 13.16 11.59 -19.16
C GLU A 177 14.28 11.95 -18.17
N HIS A 178 15.53 12.03 -18.65
CA HIS A 178 16.68 12.34 -17.81
C HIS A 178 16.65 13.79 -17.31
N ALA A 179 16.28 14.72 -18.18
CA ALA A 179 16.10 16.12 -17.83
C ALA A 179 14.94 16.30 -16.84
N MET A 180 13.84 15.55 -16.98
CA MET A 180 12.73 15.58 -16.02
C MET A 180 13.15 15.07 -14.64
N ILE A 181 13.93 13.99 -14.57
CA ILE A 181 14.52 13.52 -13.30
C ILE A 181 15.45 14.59 -12.72
N GLY A 182 16.28 15.23 -13.56
CA GLY A 182 17.18 16.30 -13.14
C GLY A 182 16.43 17.51 -12.57
N HIS A 183 15.35 17.93 -13.21
CA HIS A 183 14.47 18.99 -12.71
C HIS A 183 13.83 18.62 -11.37
N LEU A 184 13.33 17.39 -11.22
CA LEU A 184 12.75 16.95 -9.96
C LEU A 184 13.80 16.94 -8.83
N LYS A 185 15.01 16.44 -9.10
CA LYS A 185 16.11 16.42 -8.13
C LYS A 185 16.54 17.81 -7.64
N ALA A 186 16.35 18.86 -8.45
CA ALA A 186 16.67 20.22 -8.04
C ALA A 186 15.73 20.78 -6.96
N HIS A 187 14.60 20.11 -6.68
CA HIS A 187 13.59 20.51 -5.71
C HIS A 187 13.52 19.61 -4.47
N VAL A 188 14.46 18.67 -4.32
CA VAL A 188 14.57 17.72 -3.20
C VAL A 188 15.73 18.12 -2.31
#